data_AF-A0A849E1W6-F1
#
_entry.id   AF-A0A849E1W6-F1
#
_cell.length_a   1.000
_cell.length_b   1.000
_cell.length_c   1.000
_cell.angle_alpha   90.00
_cell.angle_beta   90.00
_cell.angle_gamma   90.00
#
_symmetry.space_group_name_H-M   'P 1'
#
loop_
_entity.id
_entity.type
_entity.pdbx_description
1 polymer ?
#
loop_
_entity_poly.entity_id
_entity_poly.type
_entity_poly.pdbx_seq_one_letter_code
_entity_poly.pdbx_strand_id
1 'polypeptide(L)'
;KLAISAKKVKEDNISERQYHDVRRLGETVIANLKQTLDAIARMDVDEAIEAIKADETVNEEFENLQRLLIIKMMEDPRVIKDALSISWSARALERIGDHTKNINEYLIYLVKGKDIRHIDLDDIEDTLDD
;
A
#
# COMPACT_ATOMS: atom_id res chain seq x y z
N LYS A 1 24.24 -35.95 14.30
CA LYS A 1 24.18 -34.50 14.66
C LYS A 1 24.02 -33.60 13.43
N LEU A 2 24.61 -33.90 12.26
CA LEU A 2 24.42 -33.14 11.01
C LEU A 2 23.00 -33.20 10.41
N ALA A 3 22.26 -34.30 10.59
CA ALA A 3 20.89 -34.45 10.08
C ALA A 3 19.84 -33.57 10.81
N ILE A 4 20.12 -33.13 12.05
CA ILE A 4 19.20 -32.28 12.82
C ILE A 4 19.40 -30.81 12.42
N SER A 5 20.63 -30.39 12.09
CA SER A 5 20.91 -29.05 11.59
C SER A 5 20.32 -28.80 10.20
N ALA A 6 20.28 -29.80 9.32
CA ALA A 6 19.64 -29.67 8.01
C ALA A 6 18.10 -29.56 8.10
N LYS A 7 17.48 -30.11 9.15
CA LYS A 7 16.03 -29.97 9.39
C LYS A 7 15.68 -28.57 9.92
N LYS A 8 16.59 -27.95 10.70
CA LYS A 8 16.44 -26.59 11.23
C LYS A 8 16.53 -25.50 10.16
N VAL A 9 17.31 -25.71 9.10
CA VAL A 9 17.46 -24.74 7.99
C VAL A 9 16.19 -24.65 7.13
N LYS A 10 15.28 -25.64 7.20
CA LYS A 10 14.00 -25.60 6.46
C LYS A 10 12.86 -24.91 7.23
N GLU A 11 13.11 -24.52 8.48
CA GLU A 11 12.12 -23.92 9.39
C GLU A 11 12.19 -22.38 9.45
N ASP A 12 13.18 -21.74 8.79
CA ASP A 12 13.42 -20.28 8.81
C ASP A 12 12.71 -19.48 7.68
N ASN A 13 11.60 -19.98 7.13
CA ASN A 13 10.92 -19.36 5.96
C ASN A 13 9.92 -18.24 6.29
N ILE A 14 10.27 -17.37 7.24
CA ILE A 14 9.54 -16.10 7.47
C ILE A 14 9.95 -15.01 6.48
N SER A 15 11.04 -15.26 5.74
CA SER A 15 11.50 -14.34 4.71
C SER A 15 10.67 -14.45 3.42
N GLU A 16 10.70 -15.57 2.70
CA GLU A 16 10.23 -15.56 1.31
C GLU A 16 8.79 -15.10 1.09
N ARG A 17 7.82 -15.54 1.91
CA ARG A 17 6.41 -15.16 1.73
C ARG A 17 6.16 -13.70 2.10
N GLN A 18 6.65 -13.25 3.24
CA GLN A 18 6.44 -11.88 3.70
C GLN A 18 7.19 -10.87 2.82
N TYR A 19 8.38 -11.23 2.32
CA TYR A 19 9.09 -10.41 1.34
C TYR A 19 8.35 -10.37 0.00
N HIS A 20 7.69 -11.46 -0.41
CA HIS A 20 6.80 -11.46 -1.56
C HIS A 20 5.60 -10.51 -1.35
N ASP A 21 4.99 -10.52 -0.17
CA ASP A 21 3.85 -9.63 0.15
C ASP A 21 4.26 -8.15 0.16
N VAL A 22 5.41 -7.80 0.76
CA VAL A 22 5.98 -6.43 0.71
C VAL A 22 6.32 -6.03 -0.72
N ARG A 23 6.88 -6.95 -1.51
CA ARG A 23 7.22 -6.68 -2.91
C ARG A 23 5.96 -6.39 -3.71
N ARG A 24 4.90 -7.18 -3.54
CA ARG A 24 3.61 -6.96 -4.19
C ARG A 24 3.04 -5.60 -3.81
N LEU A 25 3.01 -5.27 -2.52
CA LEU A 25 2.59 -3.94 -2.04
C LEU A 25 3.40 -2.82 -2.72
N GLY A 26 4.72 -3.01 -2.84
CA GLY A 26 5.59 -2.05 -3.53
C GLY A 26 5.28 -1.92 -5.02
N GLU A 27 4.97 -3.01 -5.70
CA GLU A 27 4.54 -3.01 -7.11
C GLU A 27 3.22 -2.25 -7.29
N THR A 28 2.25 -2.45 -6.39
CA THR A 28 0.97 -1.71 -6.35
C THR A 28 1.20 -0.22 -6.16
N VAL A 29 2.03 0.17 -5.18
CA VAL A 29 2.35 1.59 -4.91
C VAL A 29 3.07 2.25 -6.09
N ILE A 30 4.00 1.55 -6.75
CA ILE A 30 4.68 2.07 -7.94
C ILE A 30 3.70 2.27 -9.10
N ALA A 31 2.74 1.36 -9.27
CA ALA A 31 1.71 1.50 -10.30
C ALA A 31 0.83 2.73 -10.01
N ASN A 32 0.36 2.90 -8.78
CA ASN A 32 -0.49 4.02 -8.39
C ASN A 32 0.24 5.38 -8.56
N LEU A 33 1.53 5.43 -8.16
CA LEU A 33 2.36 6.61 -8.33
C LEU A 33 2.53 6.98 -9.82
N LYS A 34 2.72 5.99 -10.71
CA LYS A 34 2.82 6.25 -12.15
C LYS A 34 1.53 6.84 -12.71
N GLN A 35 0.38 6.24 -12.36
CA GLN A 35 -0.92 6.73 -12.78
C GLN A 35 -1.16 8.17 -12.32
N THR A 36 -0.74 8.50 -11.10
CA THR A 36 -0.82 9.86 -10.55
C THR A 36 0.06 10.84 -11.32
N LEU A 37 1.28 10.45 -11.70
CA LEU A 37 2.14 11.28 -12.52
C LEU A 37 1.56 11.51 -13.93
N ASP A 38 0.93 10.48 -14.51
CA ASP A 38 0.25 10.57 -15.81
C ASP A 38 -0.97 11.50 -15.74
N ALA A 39 -1.80 11.37 -14.71
CA ALA A 39 -2.94 12.24 -14.43
C ALA A 39 -2.51 13.72 -14.32
N ILE A 40 -1.45 14.00 -13.56
CA ILE A 40 -0.91 15.37 -13.41
C ILE A 40 -0.39 15.89 -14.75
N ALA A 41 0.34 15.08 -15.51
CA ALA A 41 0.94 15.51 -16.77
C ALA A 41 -0.13 15.91 -17.81
N ARG A 42 -1.32 15.31 -17.73
CA ARG A 42 -2.45 15.55 -18.64
C ARG A 42 -3.52 16.46 -18.06
N MET A 43 -3.41 16.79 -16.77
CA MET A 43 -4.48 17.39 -15.97
C MET A 43 -5.80 16.59 -16.07
N ASP A 44 -5.68 15.26 -16.09
CA ASP A 44 -6.80 14.35 -16.27
C ASP A 44 -7.44 14.04 -14.90
N VAL A 45 -8.67 14.54 -14.71
CA VAL A 45 -9.43 14.39 -13.47
C VAL A 45 -9.92 12.95 -13.30
N ASP A 46 -10.30 12.30 -14.40
CA ASP A 46 -10.85 10.94 -14.34
C ASP A 46 -9.73 9.95 -13.96
N GLU A 47 -8.54 10.12 -14.54
CA GLU A 47 -7.36 9.33 -14.18
C GLU A 47 -6.94 9.55 -12.71
N ALA A 48 -7.12 10.78 -12.19
CA ALA A 48 -6.87 11.12 -10.79
C ALA A 48 -7.85 10.43 -9.82
N ILE A 49 -9.14 10.37 -10.18
CA ILE A 49 -10.17 9.67 -9.40
C ILE A 49 -9.84 8.17 -9.33
N GLU A 50 -9.48 7.57 -10.46
CA GLU A 50 -9.11 6.15 -10.51
C GLU A 50 -7.85 5.86 -9.66
N ALA A 51 -6.87 6.77 -9.61
CA ALA A 51 -5.70 6.64 -8.75
C ALA A 51 -6.04 6.77 -7.26
N ILE A 52 -7.01 7.63 -6.91
CA ILE A 52 -7.55 7.73 -5.53
C ILE A 52 -8.24 6.43 -5.12
N LYS A 53 -9.08 5.86 -6.00
CA LYS A 53 -9.74 4.56 -5.76
C LYS A 53 -8.70 3.43 -5.63
N ALA A 54 -7.65 3.43 -6.45
CA ALA A 54 -6.58 2.44 -6.40
C ALA A 54 -5.77 2.44 -5.09
N ASP A 55 -5.70 3.58 -4.38
CA ASP A 55 -5.04 3.67 -3.08
C ASP A 55 -5.72 2.81 -2.00
N GLU A 56 -7.03 2.57 -2.12
CA GLU A 56 -7.75 1.69 -1.19
C GLU A 56 -7.16 0.27 -1.21
N THR A 57 -6.77 -0.23 -2.39
CA THR A 57 -6.08 -1.52 -2.52
C THR A 57 -4.73 -1.52 -1.80
N VAL A 58 -3.98 -0.41 -1.82
CA VAL A 58 -2.70 -0.29 -1.08
C VAL A 58 -2.95 -0.39 0.43
N ASN A 59 -3.98 0.30 0.93
CA ASN A 59 -4.35 0.27 2.35
C ASN A 59 -4.80 -1.13 2.78
N GLU A 60 -5.62 -1.82 1.97
CA GLU A 60 -6.04 -3.19 2.24
C GLU A 60 -4.86 -4.19 2.26
N GLU A 61 -3.96 -4.10 1.28
CA GLU A 61 -2.76 -4.95 1.21
C GLU A 61 -1.85 -4.72 2.43
N PHE A 62 -1.65 -3.47 2.83
CA PHE A 62 -0.90 -3.10 4.03
C PHE A 62 -1.54 -3.67 5.30
N GLU A 63 -2.84 -3.47 5.51
CA GLU A 63 -3.58 -3.96 6.67
C GLU A 63 -3.52 -5.49 6.79
N ASN A 64 -3.67 -6.19 5.66
CA ASN A 64 -3.57 -7.64 5.62
C ASN A 64 -2.16 -8.14 5.96
N LEU A 65 -1.13 -7.48 5.44
CA LEU A 65 0.26 -7.78 5.78
C LEU A 65 0.52 -7.54 7.28
N GLN A 66 0.05 -6.43 7.84
CA GLN A 66 0.23 -6.12 9.26
C GLN A 66 -0.40 -7.19 10.16
N ARG A 67 -1.63 -7.63 9.86
CA ARG A 67 -2.29 -8.72 10.60
C ARG A 67 -1.50 -10.02 10.53
N LEU A 68 -0.99 -10.36 9.35
CA LEU A 68 -0.16 -11.55 9.17
C LEU A 68 1.13 -11.49 9.99
N LEU A 69 1.81 -10.34 10.00
CA LEU A 69 3.04 -10.14 10.78
C LEU A 69 2.78 -10.28 12.28
N ILE A 70 1.68 -9.72 12.79
CA ILE A 70 1.28 -9.86 14.20
C ILE A 70 1.08 -11.33 14.57
N ILE A 71 0.33 -12.08 13.74
CA ILE A 71 0.12 -13.52 13.95
C ILE A 71 1.48 -14.25 14.01
N LYS A 72 2.40 -13.94 13.10
CA LYS A 72 3.73 -14.56 13.07
C LYS A 72 4.59 -14.23 14.29
N MET A 73 4.54 -12.98 14.77
CA MET A 73 5.20 -12.57 16.01
C MET A 73 4.66 -13.33 17.23
N MET A 74 3.34 -13.62 17.25
CA MET A 74 2.70 -14.39 18.32
C MET A 74 3.04 -15.89 18.25
N GLU A 75 3.12 -16.45 17.04
CA GLU A 75 3.50 -17.85 16.82
C GLU A 75 4.96 -18.13 17.21
N ASP A 76 5.88 -17.22 16.88
CA ASP A 76 7.30 -17.35 17.20
C ASP A 76 7.96 -16.01 17.56
N PRO A 77 8.19 -15.72 18.84
CA PRO A 77 8.81 -14.47 19.27
C PRO A 77 10.23 -14.21 18.73
N ARG A 78 10.93 -15.24 18.22
CA ARG A 78 12.29 -15.07 17.67
C ARG A 78 12.32 -14.22 16.40
N VAL A 79 11.15 -14.02 15.79
CA VAL A 79 10.99 -13.47 14.43
C VAL A 79 10.55 -12.00 14.48
N ILE A 80 10.28 -11.49 15.68
CA ILE A 80 9.78 -10.13 15.93
C ILE A 80 10.67 -9.09 15.26
N LYS A 81 11.99 -9.24 15.34
CA LYS A 81 12.93 -8.27 14.76
C LYS A 81 12.77 -8.15 13.23
N ASP A 82 12.66 -9.28 12.55
CA ASP A 82 12.55 -9.31 11.08
C ASP A 82 11.15 -8.85 10.65
N ALA A 83 10.12 -9.30 11.36
CA ALA A 83 8.74 -8.88 11.12
C ALA A 83 8.53 -7.36 11.35
N LEU A 84 9.22 -6.74 12.33
CA LEU A 84 9.23 -5.29 12.51
C LEU A 84 9.92 -4.57 11.34
N SER A 85 11.02 -5.12 10.83
CA SER A 85 11.74 -4.53 9.70
C SER A 85 10.88 -4.52 8.43
N ILE A 86 10.13 -5.60 8.22
CA ILE A 86 9.12 -5.72 7.16
C ILE A 86 7.97 -4.73 7.40
N SER A 87 7.44 -4.65 8.62
CA SER A 87 6.35 -3.73 8.99
C SER A 87 6.71 -2.27 8.71
N TRP A 88 7.93 -1.84 9.03
CA TRP A 88 8.40 -0.48 8.73
C TRP A 88 8.51 -0.21 7.24
N SER A 89 8.95 -1.20 6.47
CA SER A 89 9.01 -1.10 5.00
C SER A 89 7.62 -0.96 4.41
N ALA A 90 6.68 -1.81 4.85
CA ALA A 90 5.28 -1.75 4.42
C ALA A 90 4.62 -0.41 4.80
N ARG A 91 4.89 0.11 6.00
CA ARG A 91 4.39 1.43 6.43
C ARG A 91 4.96 2.58 5.61
N ALA A 92 6.21 2.48 5.17
CA ALA A 92 6.78 3.48 4.27
C ALA A 92 6.09 3.46 2.90
N LEU A 93 5.73 2.27 2.40
CA LEU A 93 4.97 2.11 1.15
C LEU A 93 3.54 2.67 1.25
N GLU A 94 2.82 2.37 2.33
CA GLU A 94 1.47 2.91 2.55
C GLU A 94 1.48 4.45 2.63
N ARG A 95 2.49 5.05 3.27
CA ARG A 95 2.65 6.51 3.26
C ARG A 95 2.86 7.11 1.88
N ILE A 96 3.53 6.38 0.98
CA ILE A 96 3.68 6.82 -0.42
C ILE A 96 2.32 6.75 -1.12
N GLY A 97 1.52 5.71 -0.87
CA GLY A 97 0.13 5.61 -1.33
C GLY A 97 -0.71 6.80 -0.87
N ASP A 98 -0.72 7.09 0.43
CA ASP A 98 -1.47 8.23 0.99
C ASP A 98 -1.02 9.58 0.39
N HIS A 99 0.28 9.79 0.18
CA HIS A 99 0.78 10.99 -0.51
C HIS A 99 0.31 11.06 -1.97
N THR A 100 0.24 9.92 -2.64
CA THR A 100 -0.25 9.80 -4.01
C THR A 100 -1.73 10.19 -4.09
N LYS A 101 -2.56 9.68 -3.16
CA LYS A 101 -3.96 10.09 -3.00
C LYS A 101 -4.10 11.60 -2.79
N ASN A 102 -3.38 12.17 -1.82
CA ASN A 102 -3.42 13.60 -1.54
C ASN A 102 -3.09 14.45 -2.77
N ILE A 103 -2.10 14.03 -3.57
CA ILE A 103 -1.72 14.74 -4.80
C ILE A 103 -2.86 14.75 -5.82
N ASN A 104 -3.56 13.63 -6.02
CA ASN A 104 -4.70 13.55 -6.92
C ASN A 104 -5.88 14.41 -6.44
N GLU A 105 -6.15 14.44 -5.13
CA GLU A 105 -7.18 15.33 -4.57
C GLU A 105 -6.87 16.80 -4.87
N TYR A 106 -5.59 17.20 -4.74
CA TYR A 106 -5.16 18.55 -5.13
C TYR A 106 -5.26 18.83 -6.63
N LEU A 107 -4.98 17.84 -7.48
CA LEU A 107 -5.17 17.96 -8.92
C LEU A 107 -6.65 18.20 -9.27
N ILE A 108 -7.56 17.45 -8.66
CA ILE A 108 -9.01 17.61 -8.86
C ILE A 108 -9.45 19.01 -8.43
N TYR A 109 -9.00 19.48 -7.26
CA TYR A 109 -9.25 20.84 -6.82
C TYR A 109 -8.69 21.89 -7.79
N LEU A 110 -7.47 21.68 -8.32
CA LEU A 110 -6.84 22.60 -9.27
C LEU A 110 -7.63 22.73 -10.57
N VAL A 111 -8.18 21.63 -11.10
CA VAL A 111 -8.89 21.62 -12.39
C VAL A 111 -10.37 21.98 -12.25
N LYS A 112 -11.06 21.48 -11.22
CA LYS A 112 -12.50 21.62 -11.04
C LYS A 112 -12.89 22.71 -10.03
N GLY A 113 -11.95 23.15 -9.18
CA GLY A 113 -12.24 24.08 -8.07
C GLY A 113 -13.05 23.46 -6.93
N LYS A 114 -13.25 22.15 -6.95
CA LYS A 114 -14.05 21.38 -5.98
C LYS A 114 -13.14 20.70 -4.98
N ASP A 115 -13.44 20.86 -3.71
CA ASP A 115 -12.70 20.21 -2.63
C ASP A 115 -13.35 18.87 -2.32
N ILE A 116 -12.69 17.78 -2.71
CA ILE A 116 -13.16 16.42 -2.49
C ILE A 116 -12.51 15.75 -1.27
N ARG A 117 -11.71 16.49 -0.49
CA ARG A 117 -11.07 15.95 0.70
C ARG A 117 -12.15 15.63 1.74
N HIS A 118 -12.06 14.45 2.35
CA HIS A 118 -13.01 13.95 3.35
C HIS A 118 -14.40 13.58 2.82
N ILE A 119 -14.53 13.40 1.50
CA ILE A 119 -15.72 12.83 0.87
C ILE A 119 -15.53 11.31 0.75
N ASP A 120 -16.61 10.55 0.85
CA ASP A 120 -16.58 9.12 0.58
C ASP A 120 -16.22 8.87 -0.90
N LEU A 121 -15.51 7.79 -1.20
CA LEU A 121 -15.09 7.47 -2.56
C LEU A 121 -16.29 7.33 -3.51
N ASP A 122 -17.40 6.81 -2.99
CA ASP A 122 -18.64 6.60 -3.75
C ASP A 122 -19.33 7.93 -4.11
N ASP A 123 -19.08 9.01 -3.36
CA ASP A 123 -19.74 10.31 -3.52
C ASP A 123 -18.90 11.32 -4.35
N ILE A 124 -17.70 10.92 -4.81
CA ILE A 124 -16.79 11.81 -5.55
C ILE A 124 -17.41 12.25 -6.88
N GLU A 125 -17.99 11.31 -7.65
CA GLU A 125 -18.56 11.61 -8.97
C GLU A 125 -19.74 12.58 -8.85
N ASP A 126 -20.65 12.34 -7.91
CA ASP A 126 -21.80 13.22 -7.63
C ASP A 126 -21.35 14.64 -7.24
N THR A 127 -20.28 14.77 -6.45
CA THR A 127 -19.75 16.08 -6.03
C THR A 127 -19.16 16.89 -7.19
N LEU A 128 -18.66 16.22 -8.22
CA LEU A 128 -17.99 16.84 -9.37
C LEU A 128 -18.96 17.26 -10.49
N ASP A 129 -20.16 16.68 -10.51
CA ASP A 129 -21.22 16.98 -11.48
C ASP A 129 -22.12 18.17 -11.08
N ASP A 130 -22.09 18.58 -9.81
CA ASP A 130 -22.74 19.79 -9.25
C ASP A 130 -22.00 21.11 -9.59
#